data_AF-A0A3D1ADU6-F1
#
_entry.id   AF-A0A3D1ADU6-F1
#
_cell.length_a   1.000
_cell.length_b   1.000
_cell.length_c   1.000
_cell.angle_alpha   90.00
_cell.angle_beta   90.00
_cell.angle_gamma   90.00
#
_symmetry.space_group_name_H-M   'P 1'
#
loop_
_entity.id
_entity.type
_entity.pdbx_description
1 polymer ?
#
loop_
_entity_poly.entity_id
_entity_poly.type
_entity_poly.pdbx_seq_one_letter_code
_entity_poly.pdbx_strand_id
1 'polypeptide(L)'
;MRMIFMLVVGLLLFFPGKAQTHPAIERFLNAPYMQGASVSIMIKNIDDGSVIYSYDADREIIPASVMKIVTTATALELVGENFRYETAIMYDGHIHNGILDGNIYIRGSGDPTIGSADMGPDRDKTIREWITAIKNTGIKEITGRVIADESIFDTEGISMKWMREDLGSYYGQGCYGLNMYDNRYSLFLNTGEPDSKPRIARSEPDMSFLFFHNYLNTKNIDEDST
;
A
#
# COMPACT_ATOMS: atom_id res chain seq x y z
N MET A 1 36.52 -47.91 45.50
CA MET A 1 36.27 -46.47 45.72
C MET A 1 36.84 -45.57 44.60
N ARG A 2 36.78 -46.00 43.33
CA ARG A 2 37.21 -45.21 42.16
C ARG A 2 36.16 -45.15 41.04
N MET A 3 35.09 -45.95 41.13
CA MET A 3 34.04 -46.07 40.12
C MET A 3 32.81 -45.19 40.40
N ILE A 4 32.62 -44.74 41.65
CA ILE A 4 31.50 -43.85 42.03
C ILE A 4 31.83 -42.38 41.76
N PHE A 5 33.12 -42.00 41.76
CA PHE A 5 33.55 -40.62 41.49
C PHE A 5 33.45 -40.24 40.00
N MET A 6 33.47 -41.24 39.10
CA MET A 6 33.38 -41.02 37.65
C MET A 6 31.93 -40.85 37.16
N LEU A 7 30.93 -41.26 37.97
CA LEU A 7 29.52 -41.22 37.61
C LEU A 7 28.85 -39.88 37.98
N VAL A 8 29.44 -39.10 38.89
CA VAL A 8 28.95 -37.76 39.28
C VAL A 8 29.47 -36.66 38.34
N VAL A 9 30.62 -36.87 37.70
CA VAL A 9 31.18 -35.90 36.73
C VAL A 9 30.52 -36.00 35.35
N GLY A 10 29.94 -37.16 35.01
CA GLY A 10 29.22 -37.36 33.75
C GLY A 10 27.82 -36.72 33.69
N LEU A 11 27.24 -36.33 34.83
CA LEU A 11 25.88 -35.76 34.89
C LEU A 11 25.84 -34.22 34.82
N LEU A 12 26.98 -33.55 34.80
CA LEU A 12 27.08 -32.08 34.79
C LEU A 12 27.37 -31.46 33.41
N LEU A 13 27.54 -32.27 32.36
CA LEU A 13 27.92 -31.79 31.02
C LEU A 13 26.78 -31.71 30.00
N PHE A 14 25.53 -31.90 30.43
CA PHE A 14 24.35 -31.68 29.59
C PHE A 14 23.36 -30.73 30.27
N PHE A 15 23.84 -29.57 30.72
CA PHE A 15 22.97 -28.39 30.64
C PHE A 15 23.14 -27.85 29.22
N PRO A 16 22.19 -28.04 28.29
CA PRO A 16 22.13 -27.13 27.15
C PRO A 16 22.03 -25.75 27.79
N GLY A 17 23.08 -24.96 27.66
CA GLY A 17 23.06 -23.58 28.10
C GLY A 17 21.88 -22.94 27.40
N LYS A 18 20.76 -22.77 28.11
CA LYS A 18 19.72 -21.87 27.65
C LYS A 18 20.46 -20.55 27.52
N ALA A 19 20.67 -20.09 26.28
CA ALA A 19 21.21 -18.77 26.03
C ALA A 19 20.46 -17.84 26.97
N GLN A 20 21.18 -17.26 27.94
CA GLN A 20 20.56 -16.50 29.01
C GLN A 20 19.72 -15.43 28.35
N THR A 21 18.39 -15.53 28.51
CA THR A 21 17.49 -14.54 27.94
C THR A 21 17.94 -13.18 28.44
N HIS A 22 18.26 -12.28 27.51
CA HIS A 22 18.76 -10.97 27.88
C HIS A 22 17.76 -10.36 28.89
N PRO A 23 18.18 -9.91 30.08
CA PRO A 23 17.24 -9.58 31.17
C PRO A 23 16.14 -8.57 30.78
N ALA A 24 16.42 -7.72 29.78
CA ALA A 24 15.42 -6.83 29.18
C ALA A 24 14.34 -7.57 28.38
N ILE A 25 14.70 -8.57 27.58
CA ILE A 25 13.77 -9.38 26.79
C ILE A 25 12.91 -10.23 27.72
N GLU A 26 13.51 -10.84 28.74
CA GLU A 26 12.75 -11.60 29.74
C GLU A 26 11.74 -10.72 30.47
N ARG A 27 12.14 -9.50 30.87
CA ARG A 27 11.21 -8.54 31.48
C ARG A 27 10.10 -8.11 30.52
N PHE A 28 10.40 -7.93 29.24
CA PHE A 28 9.39 -7.62 28.21
C PHE A 28 8.40 -8.77 28.06
N LEU A 29 8.89 -10.00 27.86
CA LEU A 29 8.06 -11.19 27.67
C LEU A 29 7.16 -11.49 28.87
N ASN A 30 7.61 -11.16 30.09
CA ASN A 30 6.85 -11.34 31.32
C ASN A 30 6.01 -10.13 31.74
N ALA A 31 5.97 -9.05 30.94
CA ALA A 31 5.18 -7.88 31.29
C ALA A 31 3.67 -8.19 31.25
N PRO A 32 2.84 -7.64 32.16
CA PRO A 32 1.41 -7.95 32.20
C PRO A 32 0.66 -7.71 30.88
N TYR A 33 1.04 -6.69 30.11
CA TYR A 33 0.43 -6.39 28.80
C TYR A 33 0.81 -7.38 27.69
N MET A 34 1.83 -8.23 27.91
CA MET A 34 2.22 -9.30 26.99
C MET A 34 1.49 -10.61 27.26
N GLN A 35 0.65 -10.68 28.30
CA GLN A 35 -0.11 -11.88 28.61
C GLN A 35 -1.02 -12.27 27.44
N GLY A 36 -0.82 -13.47 26.89
CA GLY A 36 -1.58 -14.00 25.75
C GLY A 36 -1.04 -13.61 24.38
N ALA A 37 -0.02 -12.74 24.30
CA ALA A 37 0.62 -12.38 23.04
C ALA A 37 1.49 -13.53 22.50
N SER A 38 1.54 -13.67 21.17
CA SER A 38 2.55 -14.48 20.49
C SER A 38 3.74 -13.58 20.12
N VAL A 39 4.94 -13.98 20.50
CA VAL A 39 6.17 -13.22 20.26
C VAL A 39 7.21 -14.15 19.64
N SER A 40 7.80 -13.71 18.53
CA SER A 40 8.95 -14.35 17.89
C SER A 40 10.06 -13.31 17.74
N ILE A 41 11.29 -13.67 18.12
CA ILE A 41 12.47 -12.79 18.10
C ILE A 41 13.63 -13.56 17.51
N MET A 42 14.30 -12.96 16.52
CA MET A 42 15.58 -13.42 15.99
C MET A 42 16.51 -12.21 15.88
N ILE A 43 17.68 -12.30 16.51
CA ILE A 43 18.74 -11.29 16.43
C ILE A 43 19.98 -11.98 15.86
N LYS A 44 20.49 -11.46 14.75
CA LYS A 44 21.67 -11.98 14.07
C LYS A 44 22.75 -10.91 13.98
N ASN A 45 24.01 -11.35 14.04
CA ASN A 45 25.13 -10.54 13.58
C ASN A 45 25.07 -10.46 12.04
N ILE A 46 25.19 -9.26 11.49
CA ILE A 46 25.12 -9.04 10.04
C ILE A 46 26.42 -9.49 9.35
N ASP A 47 27.57 -9.43 10.04
CA ASP A 47 28.87 -9.72 9.45
C ASP A 47 29.07 -11.21 9.16
N ASP A 48 28.64 -12.08 10.07
CA ASP A 48 28.85 -13.53 9.99
C ASP A 48 27.53 -14.36 10.00
N GLY A 49 26.38 -13.70 10.11
CA GLY A 49 25.06 -14.34 10.14
C GLY A 49 24.77 -15.12 11.43
N SER A 50 25.66 -15.10 12.41
CA SER A 50 25.51 -15.86 13.66
C SER A 50 24.31 -15.36 14.46
N VAL A 51 23.57 -16.29 15.07
CA VAL A 51 22.43 -15.95 15.93
C VAL A 51 22.96 -15.48 17.27
N ILE A 52 22.72 -14.20 17.59
CA ILE A 52 23.04 -13.59 18.87
C ILE A 52 21.96 -13.96 19.91
N TYR A 53 20.70 -13.98 19.47
CA TYR A 53 19.56 -14.31 20.31
C TYR A 53 18.39 -14.84 19.49
N SER A 54 17.65 -15.79 20.05
CA SER A 54 16.42 -16.31 19.47
C SER A 54 15.40 -16.62 20.56
N TYR A 55 14.15 -16.23 20.34
CA TYR A 55 13.00 -16.63 21.15
C TYR A 55 11.87 -17.01 20.21
N ASP A 56 11.48 -18.29 20.22
CA ASP A 56 10.39 -18.85 19.39
C ASP A 56 10.49 -18.42 17.90
N ALA A 57 11.72 -18.38 17.39
CA ALA A 57 12.05 -17.69 16.16
C ALA A 57 11.43 -18.33 14.91
N ASP A 58 11.10 -19.61 14.97
CA ASP A 58 10.49 -20.38 13.87
C ASP A 58 8.95 -20.31 13.89
N ARG A 59 8.34 -19.61 14.87
CA ARG A 59 6.89 -19.42 14.91
C ARG A 59 6.43 -18.51 13.77
N GLU A 60 5.45 -18.98 13.01
CA GLU A 60 4.71 -18.16 12.06
C GLU A 60 3.89 -17.08 12.77
N ILE A 61 4.09 -15.81 12.36
CA ILE A 61 3.39 -14.65 12.91
C ILE A 61 2.86 -13.78 11.76
N ILE A 62 1.79 -13.03 12.00
CA ILE A 62 1.30 -12.02 11.05
C ILE A 62 2.30 -10.85 11.04
N PRO A 63 3.03 -10.61 9.93
CA PRO A 63 4.11 -9.63 9.92
C PRO A 63 3.62 -8.18 9.79
N ALA A 64 2.33 -7.97 9.50
CA ALA A 64 1.78 -6.69 9.11
C ALA A 64 2.66 -6.02 8.02
N SER A 65 2.95 -4.72 8.14
CA SER A 65 3.77 -3.99 7.18
C SER A 65 5.24 -4.44 7.09
N VAL A 66 5.73 -5.31 7.99
CA VAL A 66 7.06 -5.92 7.83
C VAL A 66 7.14 -6.77 6.56
N MET A 67 6.00 -7.28 6.06
CA MET A 67 5.94 -7.98 4.76
C MET A 67 6.50 -7.16 3.60
N LYS A 68 6.45 -5.81 3.68
CA LYS A 68 7.02 -4.93 2.66
C LYS A 68 8.50 -5.20 2.41
N ILE A 69 9.26 -5.67 3.39
CA ILE A 69 10.68 -6.03 3.19
C ILE A 69 10.80 -7.14 2.14
N VAL A 70 10.00 -8.20 2.26
CA VAL A 70 10.01 -9.34 1.32
C VAL A 70 9.54 -8.90 -0.07
N THR A 71 8.43 -8.15 -0.14
CA THR A 71 7.90 -7.64 -1.41
C THR A 71 8.91 -6.73 -2.11
N THR A 72 9.52 -5.77 -1.40
CA THR A 72 10.49 -4.84 -1.98
C THR A 72 11.75 -5.55 -2.43
N ALA A 73 12.30 -6.47 -1.63
CA ALA A 73 13.47 -7.26 -2.03
C ALA A 73 13.18 -8.08 -3.30
N THR A 74 12.00 -8.70 -3.37
CA THR A 74 11.56 -9.46 -4.55
C THR A 74 11.42 -8.56 -5.78
N ALA A 75 10.83 -7.38 -5.63
CA ALA A 75 10.70 -6.42 -6.73
C ALA A 75 12.08 -5.96 -7.24
N LEU A 76 13.00 -5.61 -6.34
CA LEU A 76 14.36 -5.21 -6.70
C LEU A 76 15.12 -6.33 -7.44
N GLU A 77 14.96 -7.59 -7.02
CA GLU A 77 15.58 -8.74 -7.71
C GLU A 77 14.99 -8.96 -9.12
N LEU A 78 13.68 -8.82 -9.27
CA LEU A 78 12.98 -9.12 -10.53
C LEU A 78 13.13 -8.02 -11.59
N VAL A 79 13.01 -6.75 -11.20
CA VAL A 79 12.96 -5.62 -12.15
C VAL A 79 14.10 -4.62 -11.98
N GLY A 80 14.88 -4.71 -10.90
CA GLY A 80 16.00 -3.82 -10.62
C GLY A 80 15.58 -2.45 -10.07
N GLU A 81 16.55 -1.75 -9.46
CA GLU A 81 16.37 -0.41 -8.88
C GLU A 81 16.06 0.69 -9.93
N ASN A 82 16.42 0.44 -11.18
CA ASN A 82 16.24 1.37 -12.29
C ASN A 82 14.91 1.16 -13.04
N PHE A 83 14.08 0.21 -12.59
CA PHE A 83 12.76 0.00 -13.18
C PHE A 83 11.94 1.30 -13.18
N ARG A 84 11.24 1.54 -14.29
CA ARG A 84 10.28 2.63 -14.42
C ARG A 84 9.02 2.06 -15.07
N TYR A 85 7.87 2.41 -14.51
CA TYR A 85 6.60 2.11 -15.15
C TYR A 85 6.49 2.88 -16.46
N GLU A 86 5.86 2.25 -17.45
CA GLU A 86 5.55 2.87 -18.73
C GLU A 86 4.04 3.05 -18.85
N THR A 87 3.60 4.26 -19.18
CA THR A 87 2.20 4.51 -19.58
C THR A 87 2.20 5.00 -21.00
N ALA A 88 1.61 4.21 -21.90
CA ALA A 88 1.62 4.48 -23.33
C ALA A 88 0.35 5.18 -23.78
N ILE A 89 0.51 6.26 -24.55
CA ILE A 89 -0.58 6.94 -25.23
C ILE A 89 -0.55 6.52 -26.70
N MET A 90 -1.59 5.83 -27.14
CA MET A 90 -1.68 5.26 -28.49
C MET A 90 -2.97 5.71 -29.16
N TYR A 91 -3.06 5.58 -30.48
CA TYR A 91 -4.29 5.79 -31.21
C TYR A 91 -4.43 4.78 -32.35
N ASP A 92 -5.66 4.54 -32.81
CA ASP A 92 -5.97 3.81 -34.04
C ASP A 92 -6.60 4.74 -35.08
N GLY A 93 -6.84 4.23 -36.28
CA GLY A 93 -7.50 5.00 -37.34
C GLY A 93 -6.60 6.00 -38.04
N HIS A 94 -7.17 7.10 -38.52
CA HIS A 94 -6.48 8.06 -39.40
C HIS A 94 -6.69 9.51 -38.98
N ILE A 95 -5.63 10.30 -39.07
CA ILE A 95 -5.67 11.74 -38.82
C ILE A 95 -5.82 12.47 -40.16
N HIS A 96 -6.89 13.24 -40.33
CA HIS A 96 -7.09 14.12 -41.48
C HIS A 96 -7.55 15.50 -41.04
N ASN A 97 -6.91 16.56 -41.54
CA ASN A 97 -7.23 17.95 -41.17
C ASN A 97 -7.26 18.24 -39.64
N GLY A 98 -6.53 17.44 -38.85
CA GLY A 98 -6.53 17.51 -37.39
C GLY A 98 -7.68 16.79 -36.70
N ILE A 99 -8.50 16.03 -37.43
CA ILE A 99 -9.53 15.15 -36.90
C ILE A 99 -8.97 13.72 -36.88
N LEU A 100 -8.99 13.08 -35.71
CA LEU A 100 -8.72 11.66 -35.57
C LEU A 100 -10.03 10.87 -35.77
N ASP A 101 -10.13 10.19 -36.90
CA ASP A 101 -11.15 9.16 -37.14
C ASP A 101 -10.70 7.83 -36.56
N GLY A 102 -10.81 7.75 -35.23
CA GLY A 102 -10.32 6.64 -34.42
C GLY A 102 -10.42 6.95 -32.92
N ASN A 103 -9.81 6.10 -32.11
CA ASN A 103 -9.78 6.13 -30.67
C ASN A 103 -8.38 6.49 -30.16
N ILE A 104 -8.32 7.07 -28.97
CA ILE A 104 -7.10 7.19 -28.17
C ILE A 104 -7.14 6.14 -27.06
N TYR A 105 -6.01 5.49 -26.82
CA TYR A 105 -5.80 4.53 -25.75
C TYR A 105 -4.76 5.05 -24.77
N ILE A 106 -5.07 4.98 -23.48
CA ILE A 106 -4.15 5.22 -22.37
C ILE A 106 -3.88 3.85 -21.75
N ARG A 107 -2.78 3.22 -22.14
CA ARG A 107 -2.40 1.90 -21.65
C ARG A 107 -1.47 2.03 -20.45
N GLY A 108 -1.97 1.65 -19.28
CA GLY A 108 -1.19 1.66 -18.04
C GLY A 108 -0.43 0.34 -17.83
N SER A 109 0.67 0.42 -17.07
CA SER A 109 1.46 -0.74 -16.62
C SER A 109 1.41 -0.95 -15.10
N GLY A 110 0.46 -0.29 -14.42
CA GLY A 110 0.35 -0.30 -12.96
C GLY A 110 1.15 0.80 -12.26
N ASP A 111 1.48 1.90 -12.94
CA ASP A 111 2.18 3.05 -12.34
C ASP A 111 1.36 3.62 -11.16
N PRO A 112 1.89 3.58 -9.91
CA PRO A 112 1.17 4.10 -8.74
C PRO A 112 1.36 5.62 -8.56
N THR A 113 2.12 6.28 -9.41
CA THR A 113 2.61 7.65 -9.17
C THR A 113 1.84 8.73 -9.93
N ILE A 114 0.95 8.36 -10.86
CA ILE A 114 0.21 9.29 -11.72
C ILE A 114 -0.76 10.14 -10.87
N GLY A 115 -0.44 11.42 -10.73
CA GLY A 115 -1.21 12.37 -9.93
C GLY A 115 -1.19 12.09 -8.43
N SER A 116 -0.25 11.27 -7.95
CA SER A 116 -0.07 10.99 -6.53
C SER A 116 0.33 12.26 -5.77
N ALA A 117 -0.25 12.45 -4.58
CA ALA A 117 0.13 13.57 -3.71
C ALA A 117 1.59 13.49 -3.23
N ASP A 118 2.17 12.29 -3.20
CA ASP A 118 3.55 12.06 -2.77
C ASP A 118 4.59 12.48 -3.84
N MET A 119 4.15 12.65 -5.10
CA MET A 119 5.01 13.08 -6.21
C MET A 119 5.16 14.60 -6.32
N GLY A 120 4.35 15.36 -5.59
CA GLY A 120 4.39 16.81 -5.55
C GLY A 120 3.02 17.47 -5.64
N PRO A 121 2.97 18.82 -5.55
CA PRO A 121 1.72 19.56 -5.47
C PRO A 121 0.92 19.60 -6.78
N ASP A 122 1.57 19.34 -7.92
CA ASP A 122 0.97 19.43 -9.25
C ASP A 122 0.52 18.06 -9.75
N ARG A 123 -0.67 17.65 -9.29
CA ARG A 123 -1.24 16.32 -9.56
C ARG A 123 -1.66 16.11 -11.02
N ASP A 124 -1.81 17.19 -11.80
CA ASP A 124 -2.27 17.13 -13.19
C ASP A 124 -1.12 17.19 -14.20
N LYS A 125 0.14 17.21 -13.73
CA LYS A 125 1.33 17.30 -14.58
C LYS A 125 1.34 16.25 -15.69
N THR A 126 1.20 14.98 -15.35
CA THR A 126 1.23 13.86 -16.30
C THR A 126 0.11 13.95 -17.34
N ILE A 127 -1.09 14.38 -16.92
CA ILE A 127 -2.23 14.57 -17.84
C ILE A 127 -1.92 15.67 -18.86
N ARG A 128 -1.33 16.79 -18.42
CA ARG A 128 -0.94 17.87 -19.34
C ARG A 128 0.16 17.43 -20.30
N GLU A 129 1.08 16.58 -19.86
CA GLU A 129 2.11 15.97 -20.72
C GLU A 129 1.46 15.08 -21.80
N TRP A 130 0.48 14.25 -21.45
CA TRP A 130 -0.28 13.44 -22.41
C TRP A 130 -1.07 14.30 -23.40
N ILE A 131 -1.78 15.32 -22.93
CA ILE A 131 -2.51 16.26 -23.80
C ILE A 131 -1.55 16.95 -24.77
N THR A 132 -0.36 17.34 -24.31
CA THR A 132 0.67 17.95 -25.15
C THR A 132 1.18 16.96 -26.20
N ALA A 133 1.45 15.72 -25.80
CA ALA A 133 1.86 14.66 -26.73
C ALA A 133 0.81 14.41 -27.82
N ILE A 134 -0.47 14.33 -27.45
CA ILE A 134 -1.58 14.18 -28.40
C ILE A 134 -1.63 15.36 -29.36
N LYS A 135 -1.61 16.60 -28.85
CA LYS A 135 -1.63 17.81 -29.71
C LYS A 135 -0.45 17.88 -30.68
N ASN A 136 0.73 17.42 -30.26
CA ASN A 136 1.93 17.39 -31.11
C ASN A 136 1.81 16.43 -32.31
N THR A 137 0.87 15.47 -32.29
CA THR A 137 0.55 14.64 -33.46
C THR A 137 -0.31 15.36 -34.51
N GLY A 138 -0.80 16.57 -34.20
CA GLY A 138 -1.70 17.35 -35.05
C GLY A 138 -3.19 17.11 -34.77
N ILE A 139 -3.53 16.21 -33.85
CA ILE A 139 -4.91 15.96 -33.42
C ILE A 139 -5.47 17.19 -32.69
N LYS A 140 -6.65 17.63 -33.14
CA LYS A 140 -7.47 18.72 -32.60
C LYS A 140 -8.87 18.24 -32.19
N GLU A 141 -9.38 17.22 -32.86
CA GLU A 141 -10.68 16.60 -32.61
C GLU A 141 -10.56 15.08 -32.68
N ILE A 142 -11.34 14.36 -31.87
CA ILE A 142 -11.40 12.90 -31.83
C ILE A 142 -12.85 12.50 -32.04
N THR A 143 -13.14 11.73 -33.08
CA THR A 143 -14.52 11.28 -33.37
C THR A 143 -14.87 9.96 -32.69
N GLY A 144 -13.86 9.18 -32.29
CA GLY A 144 -14.01 7.97 -31.48
C GLY A 144 -13.95 8.22 -29.97
N ARG A 145 -13.38 7.26 -29.23
CA ARG A 145 -13.33 7.26 -27.76
C ARG A 145 -11.94 7.53 -27.23
N VAL A 146 -11.88 7.99 -25.97
CA VAL A 146 -10.67 7.89 -25.14
C VAL A 146 -10.86 6.69 -24.21
N ILE A 147 -9.96 5.72 -24.28
CA ILE A 147 -10.09 4.42 -23.65
C ILE A 147 -8.94 4.24 -22.66
N ALA A 148 -9.27 3.95 -21.39
CA ALA A 148 -8.31 3.44 -20.43
C ALA A 148 -8.10 1.94 -20.67
N ASP A 149 -6.87 1.54 -21.01
CA ASP A 149 -6.48 0.15 -21.20
C ASP A 149 -5.70 -0.32 -19.96
N GLU A 150 -6.40 -1.05 -19.10
CA GLU A 150 -5.88 -1.58 -17.84
C GLU A 150 -5.55 -3.07 -17.90
N SER A 151 -5.52 -3.64 -19.11
CA SER A 151 -5.47 -5.09 -19.35
C SER A 151 -4.19 -5.79 -18.90
N ILE A 152 -3.20 -5.05 -18.39
CA ILE A 152 -1.97 -5.61 -17.82
C ILE A 152 -2.25 -6.43 -16.54
N PHE A 153 -3.28 -6.04 -15.79
CA PHE A 153 -3.76 -6.77 -14.60
C PHE A 153 -5.16 -7.33 -14.87
N ASP A 154 -5.58 -8.26 -14.02
CA ASP A 154 -6.99 -8.65 -13.96
C ASP A 154 -7.82 -7.55 -13.27
N THR A 155 -9.12 -7.79 -13.14
CA THR A 155 -10.05 -6.85 -12.51
C THR A 155 -10.14 -7.02 -10.98
N GLU A 156 -9.34 -7.92 -10.38
CA GLU A 156 -9.36 -8.25 -8.96
C GLU A 156 -8.33 -7.41 -8.19
N GLY A 157 -8.45 -6.09 -8.30
CA GLY A 157 -7.48 -5.15 -7.70
C GLY A 157 -7.49 -5.10 -6.16
N ILE A 158 -8.46 -5.75 -5.50
CA ILE A 158 -8.64 -5.73 -4.05
C ILE A 158 -8.41 -7.13 -3.48
N SER A 159 -7.61 -7.23 -2.41
CA SER A 159 -7.38 -8.52 -1.76
C SER A 159 -8.64 -9.06 -1.10
N MET A 160 -9.02 -10.29 -1.44
CA MET A 160 -10.12 -11.04 -0.78
C MET A 160 -9.92 -11.25 0.74
N LYS A 161 -8.71 -11.01 1.26
CA LYS A 161 -8.37 -11.12 2.70
C LYS A 161 -8.54 -9.82 3.47
N TRP A 162 -8.78 -8.70 2.79
CA TRP A 162 -9.01 -7.42 3.46
C TRP A 162 -10.40 -7.41 4.10
N MET A 163 -10.50 -6.73 5.24
CA MET A 163 -11.78 -6.53 5.89
C MET A 163 -12.59 -5.51 5.10
N ARG A 164 -13.91 -5.65 5.12
CA ARG A 164 -14.78 -4.75 4.35
C ARG A 164 -14.69 -3.31 4.85
N GLU A 165 -14.44 -3.14 6.14
CA GLU A 165 -14.27 -1.88 6.84
C GLU A 165 -13.01 -1.13 6.40
N ASP A 166 -11.99 -1.85 5.91
CA ASP A 166 -10.78 -1.25 5.36
C ASP A 166 -11.01 -0.67 3.96
N LEU A 167 -12.04 -1.16 3.24
CA LEU A 167 -12.37 -0.68 1.90
C LEU A 167 -12.85 0.77 1.95
N GLY A 168 -12.24 1.62 1.13
CA GLY A 168 -12.48 3.06 1.13
C GLY A 168 -11.57 3.85 2.08
N SER A 169 -10.72 3.17 2.85
CA SER A 169 -9.60 3.81 3.56
C SER A 169 -8.44 4.10 2.60
N TYR A 170 -7.58 5.05 2.98
CA TYR A 170 -6.40 5.42 2.18
C TYR A 170 -5.38 4.27 2.01
N TYR A 171 -5.38 3.28 2.90
CA TYR A 171 -4.48 2.11 2.84
C TYR A 171 -5.14 0.87 2.23
N GLY A 172 -6.44 0.94 1.92
CA GLY A 172 -7.27 -0.14 1.37
C GLY A 172 -7.66 0.11 -0.08
N GLN A 173 -6.80 0.78 -0.84
CA GLN A 173 -7.02 1.10 -2.25
C GLN A 173 -6.68 -0.10 -3.13
N GLY A 174 -7.47 -0.31 -4.18
CA GLY A 174 -7.20 -1.37 -5.15
C GLY A 174 -5.97 -1.07 -6.00
N CYS A 175 -5.36 -2.11 -6.56
CA CYS A 175 -4.25 -2.05 -7.50
C CYS A 175 -4.76 -2.39 -8.91
N TYR A 176 -4.66 -1.43 -9.84
CA TYR A 176 -5.17 -1.60 -11.22
C TYR A 176 -4.09 -1.29 -12.25
N GLY A 177 -4.37 -1.63 -13.51
CA GLY A 177 -3.46 -1.34 -14.63
C GLY A 177 -3.23 0.16 -14.83
N LEU A 178 -4.21 1.00 -14.50
CA LEU A 178 -4.09 2.46 -14.51
C LEU A 178 -4.54 3.02 -13.16
N ASN A 179 -3.58 3.50 -12.36
CA ASN A 179 -3.89 4.14 -11.08
C ASN A 179 -3.76 5.65 -11.24
N MET A 180 -4.72 6.41 -10.74
CA MET A 180 -4.70 7.87 -10.82
C MET A 180 -5.09 8.48 -9.49
N TYR A 181 -4.40 9.55 -9.11
CA TYR A 181 -4.72 10.31 -7.90
C TYR A 181 -4.76 9.42 -6.64
N ASP A 182 -3.83 8.47 -6.55
CA ASP A 182 -3.76 7.48 -5.47
C ASP A 182 -5.01 6.59 -5.39
N ASN A 183 -5.78 6.43 -6.48
CA ASN A 183 -7.11 5.78 -6.46
C ASN A 183 -8.02 6.35 -5.36
N ARG A 184 -7.90 7.65 -5.11
CA ARG A 184 -8.57 8.38 -4.03
C ARG A 184 -9.27 9.62 -4.55
N TYR A 185 -10.41 9.90 -3.95
CA TYR A 185 -10.98 11.24 -3.94
C TYR A 185 -11.14 11.75 -2.51
N SER A 186 -11.10 13.07 -2.36
CA SER A 186 -11.38 13.77 -1.11
C SER A 186 -12.72 14.48 -1.22
N LEU A 187 -13.54 14.41 -0.17
CA LEU A 187 -14.78 15.17 -0.06
C LEU A 187 -14.58 16.34 0.89
N PHE A 188 -15.01 17.52 0.46
CA PHE A 188 -14.97 18.74 1.23
C PHE A 188 -16.39 19.08 1.63
N LEU A 189 -16.65 19.13 2.94
CA LEU A 189 -17.96 19.39 3.50
C LEU A 189 -18.01 20.81 4.02
N ASN A 190 -19.14 21.49 3.80
CA ASN A 190 -19.48 22.72 4.49
C ASN A 190 -20.44 22.38 5.63
N THR A 191 -19.97 22.55 6.85
CA THR A 191 -20.77 22.41 8.07
C THR A 191 -21.75 23.58 8.15
N GLY A 192 -23.05 23.28 8.17
CA GLY A 192 -24.10 24.29 8.37
C GLY A 192 -24.37 24.55 9.85
N GLU A 193 -25.47 25.25 10.13
CA GLU A 193 -25.99 25.45 11.48
C GLU A 193 -26.22 24.11 12.22
N PRO A 194 -26.23 24.09 13.56
CA PRO A 194 -26.58 22.89 14.33
C PRO A 194 -27.90 22.23 13.89
N ASP A 195 -27.94 20.90 13.95
CA ASP A 195 -29.07 20.05 13.52
C ASP A 195 -29.46 20.21 12.04
N SER A 196 -28.54 20.69 11.20
CA SER A 196 -28.66 20.70 9.75
C SER A 196 -27.85 19.57 9.11
N LYS A 197 -28.08 19.33 7.82
CA LYS A 197 -27.24 18.41 7.04
C LYS A 197 -26.06 19.18 6.45
N PRO A 198 -24.81 18.76 6.67
CA PRO A 198 -23.66 19.39 6.02
C PRO A 198 -23.79 19.24 4.49
N ARG A 199 -23.32 20.20 3.73
CA ARG A 199 -23.35 20.12 2.26
C ARG A 199 -22.01 19.64 1.73
N ILE A 200 -22.02 18.71 0.78
CA ILE A 200 -20.81 18.43 0.00
C ILE A 200 -20.52 19.68 -0.84
N ALA A 201 -19.44 20.38 -0.52
CA ALA A 201 -19.04 21.59 -1.21
C ALA A 201 -18.37 21.28 -2.54
N ARG A 202 -17.49 20.27 -2.55
CA ARG A 202 -16.77 19.76 -3.73
C ARG A 202 -16.09 18.42 -3.43
N SER A 203 -15.61 17.78 -4.49
CA SER A 203 -14.70 16.64 -4.45
C SER A 203 -13.39 16.98 -5.16
N GLU A 204 -12.28 16.34 -4.77
CA GLU A 204 -11.02 16.35 -5.53
C GLU A 204 -10.47 14.92 -5.71
N PRO A 205 -10.29 14.42 -6.96
CA PRO A 205 -10.71 15.05 -8.23
C PRO A 205 -12.23 15.26 -8.30
N ASP A 206 -12.73 15.92 -9.36
CA ASP A 206 -14.17 16.08 -9.53
C ASP A 206 -14.84 14.70 -9.73
N MET A 207 -15.76 14.36 -8.83
CA MET A 207 -16.50 13.11 -8.80
C MET A 207 -17.99 13.37 -9.00
N SER A 208 -18.34 14.40 -9.77
CA SER A 208 -19.72 14.79 -10.07
C SER A 208 -20.55 13.70 -10.76
N PHE A 209 -19.89 12.66 -11.29
CA PHE A 209 -20.53 11.47 -11.85
C PHE A 209 -20.97 10.44 -10.79
N LEU A 210 -20.50 10.54 -9.54
CA LEU A 210 -20.94 9.69 -8.44
C LEU A 210 -22.17 10.28 -7.74
N PHE A 211 -22.97 9.41 -7.13
CA PHE A 211 -24.07 9.80 -6.27
C PHE A 211 -23.69 9.62 -4.79
N PHE A 212 -23.70 10.72 -4.02
CA PHE A 212 -23.39 10.69 -2.59
C PHE A 212 -24.64 10.70 -1.74
N HIS A 213 -24.78 9.71 -0.85
CA HIS A 213 -25.83 9.69 0.18
C HIS A 213 -25.31 10.30 1.47
N ASN A 214 -25.84 11.47 1.86
CA ASN A 214 -25.45 12.12 3.09
C ASN A 214 -26.40 11.81 4.27
N TYR A 215 -25.89 11.02 5.22
CA TYR A 215 -26.56 10.65 6.47
C TYR A 215 -26.04 11.44 7.69
N LEU A 216 -25.13 12.40 7.49
CA LEU A 216 -24.54 13.20 8.57
C LEU A 216 -25.55 14.24 9.09
N ASN A 217 -25.43 14.57 10.37
CA ASN A 217 -26.10 15.70 11.02
C ASN A 217 -25.06 16.52 11.77
N THR A 218 -25.12 17.84 11.65
CA THR A 218 -24.27 18.74 12.42
C THR A 218 -24.72 18.79 13.88
N LYS A 219 -23.76 18.90 14.80
CA LYS A 219 -24.01 19.06 16.23
C LYS A 219 -23.29 20.28 16.75
N ASN A 220 -23.85 20.88 17.80
CA ASN A 220 -23.23 21.98 18.53
C ASN A 220 -22.26 21.41 19.58
N ILE A 221 -21.19 20.76 19.12
CA ILE A 221 -20.15 20.17 19.95
C ILE A 221 -18.79 20.53 19.33
N ASP A 222 -17.83 20.85 20.19
CA ASP A 222 -16.47 21.22 19.79
C ASP A 222 -15.51 20.02 19.74
N GLU A 223 -16.02 18.81 20.01
CA GLU A 223 -15.28 17.55 20.07
C GLU A 223 -16.09 16.42 19.40
N ASP A 224 -15.40 15.41 18.88
CA ASP A 224 -16.03 14.24 18.29
C ASP A 224 -16.87 13.48 19.33
N SER A 225 -18.06 13.02 18.94
CA SER A 225 -18.86 12.14 19.79
C SER A 225 -18.16 10.79 19.93
N THR A 226 -17.64 10.50 21.12
CA THR A 226 -17.13 9.15 21.51
C THR A 226 -18.21 8.09 21.45
#